data_AF-A0A1H4DWL9-F1
#
_entry.id   AF-A0A1H4DWL9-F1
#
_cell.length_a   1.000
_cell.length_b   1.000
_cell.length_c   1.000
_cell.angle_alpha   90.00
_cell.angle_beta   90.00
_cell.angle_gamma   90.00
#
_symmetry.space_group_name_H-M   'P 1'
#
loop_
_entity.id
_entity.type
_entity.pdbx_description
1 polymer ?
#
loop_
_entity_poly.entity_id
_entity_poly.type
_entity_poly.pdbx_seq_one_letter_code
_entity_poly.pdbx_strand_id
1 'polypeptide(L)'
;MAKTISVFVSYSWKLEDESHFLDGLGEQCHLRNIKLIRDAKTLQPGERISKFMERIAGASYVITVFSQRYFESEYCLYELMNVLQYKGLEQKIYPVMADDLKLDDAAAITKLVQHWKQKRDELEALVIKNGVGINPALDERLNLYQEFVIKIGKLMKQAGDILAVQTTTCNEQKYSSVLDLICPLYQIPPAALFLPTQSDQEFMAAIRLRMVVSLSYSSILRKAIVEQLKLNGTAEAADKLADILVERCADEDTLGRLLRNDIFRATRLSLQALSGSPDKDSPAVIKDVDQLTNSADTLFSCLVLYAIRDDWMDKYRQGCASAGSNLRHMPFETITAVEIVTSRHLQRIPTFSLTSSDAVGKEGFVVPEHGFEKDDIVTGILRQVWVKVFPEDLPENYQESKLRRLGSQIRNRHQRQDEEKNNYYCIVSGDSNHPLSDPDVRAELTRKLPDLPLIILRTEDCQDVLVIPDDADLASLIFDFYQMLNKYRPYEPEKDH
;
A
#
# COMPACT_ATOMS: atom_id res chain seq x y z
N MET A 1 -6.42 6.28 -15.76
CA MET A 1 -7.60 5.48 -15.34
C MET A 1 -7.09 4.13 -14.86
N ALA A 2 -7.47 3.68 -13.66
CA ALA A 2 -7.08 2.35 -13.18
C ALA A 2 -7.66 1.29 -14.14
N LYS A 3 -6.82 0.36 -14.61
CA LYS A 3 -7.25 -0.73 -15.49
C LYS A 3 -8.19 -1.65 -14.69
N THR A 4 -9.47 -1.66 -15.03
CA THR A 4 -10.45 -2.55 -14.39
C THR A 4 -10.05 -4.00 -14.67
N ILE A 5 -9.80 -4.77 -13.61
CA ILE A 5 -9.56 -6.22 -13.72
C ILE A 5 -10.89 -6.86 -14.13
N SER A 6 -10.90 -7.55 -15.26
CA SER A 6 -12.06 -8.32 -15.71
C SER A 6 -11.83 -9.80 -15.47
N VAL A 7 -12.75 -10.43 -14.76
CA VAL A 7 -12.73 -11.87 -14.47
C VAL A 7 -13.90 -12.52 -15.20
N PHE A 8 -13.61 -13.52 -16.02
CA PHE A 8 -14.65 -14.36 -16.63
C PHE A 8 -14.98 -15.53 -15.70
N VAL A 9 -16.26 -15.84 -15.50
CA VAL A 9 -16.68 -17.00 -14.72
C VAL A 9 -17.31 -18.06 -15.61
N SER A 10 -16.70 -19.25 -15.66
CA SER A 10 -17.26 -20.45 -16.30
C SER A 10 -17.95 -21.31 -15.25
N TYR A 11 -19.25 -21.55 -15.42
CA TYR A 11 -20.09 -22.27 -14.48
C TYR A 11 -21.24 -22.98 -15.21
N SER A 12 -21.83 -24.00 -14.57
CA SER A 12 -23.05 -24.63 -15.09
C SER A 12 -24.25 -23.73 -14.82
N TRP A 13 -25.02 -23.32 -15.82
CA TRP A 13 -26.18 -22.43 -15.61
C TRP A 13 -27.24 -23.00 -14.68
N LYS A 14 -27.32 -24.33 -14.54
CA LYS A 14 -28.20 -24.98 -13.55
C LYS A 14 -27.82 -24.64 -12.10
N LEU A 15 -26.58 -24.19 -11.87
CA LEU A 15 -26.12 -23.67 -10.59
C LEU A 15 -26.74 -22.31 -10.25
N GLU A 16 -27.07 -21.50 -11.26
CA GLU A 16 -27.70 -20.18 -11.10
C GLU A 16 -29.18 -20.33 -10.71
N ASP A 17 -29.84 -21.40 -11.16
CA ASP A 17 -31.22 -21.72 -10.79
C ASP A 17 -31.33 -22.40 -9.40
N GLU A 18 -30.24 -23.02 -8.92
CA GLU A 18 -30.22 -23.84 -7.70
C GLU A 18 -29.48 -23.18 -6.51
N SER A 19 -28.73 -22.08 -6.72
CA SER A 19 -27.92 -21.45 -5.65
C SER A 19 -27.66 -19.94 -5.83
N HIS A 20 -27.55 -19.21 -4.70
CA HIS A 20 -27.03 -17.83 -4.65
C HIS A 20 -25.50 -17.72 -4.78
N PHE A 21 -24.84 -18.77 -5.27
CA PHE A 21 -23.39 -18.87 -5.34
C PHE A 21 -22.77 -17.71 -6.15
N LEU A 22 -23.35 -17.40 -7.31
CA LEU A 22 -22.86 -16.36 -8.21
C LEU A 22 -23.18 -14.94 -7.76
N ASP A 23 -24.21 -14.77 -6.92
CA ASP A 23 -24.53 -13.50 -6.30
C ASP A 23 -23.48 -13.18 -5.23
N GLY A 24 -23.16 -14.15 -4.37
CA GLY A 24 -22.07 -14.02 -3.39
C GLY A 24 -20.70 -13.79 -4.06
N LEU A 25 -20.40 -14.49 -5.16
CA LEU A 25 -19.19 -14.23 -5.96
C LEU A 25 -19.19 -12.82 -6.57
N GLY A 26 -20.35 -12.39 -7.10
CA GLY A 26 -20.55 -11.07 -7.68
C GLY A 26 -20.34 -9.94 -6.67
N GLU A 27 -20.90 -10.06 -5.47
CA GLU A 27 -20.69 -9.12 -4.36
C GLU A 27 -19.21 -9.02 -3.98
N GLN A 28 -18.53 -10.16 -3.84
CA GLN A 28 -17.11 -10.20 -3.49
C GLN A 28 -16.20 -9.63 -4.60
N CYS A 29 -16.59 -9.77 -5.87
CA CYS A 29 -15.91 -9.13 -6.99
C CYS A 29 -16.15 -7.61 -7.00
N HIS A 30 -17.38 -7.18 -6.73
CA HIS A 30 -17.73 -5.76 -6.66
C HIS A 30 -16.92 -5.04 -5.56
N LEU A 31 -16.78 -5.66 -4.38
CA LEU A 31 -15.94 -5.12 -3.29
C LEU A 31 -14.46 -4.93 -3.69
N ARG A 32 -13.97 -5.67 -4.69
CA ARG A 32 -12.59 -5.63 -5.21
C ARG A 32 -12.45 -4.79 -6.49
N ASN A 33 -13.50 -4.08 -6.92
CA ASN A 33 -13.56 -3.39 -8.22
C ASN A 33 -13.22 -4.32 -9.41
N ILE A 34 -13.57 -5.60 -9.29
CA ILE A 34 -13.44 -6.60 -10.35
C ILE A 34 -14.72 -6.58 -11.18
N LYS A 35 -14.56 -6.40 -12.49
CA LYS A 35 -15.66 -6.60 -13.44
C LYS A 35 -15.87 -8.09 -13.67
N LEU A 36 -16.87 -8.66 -13.00
CA LEU A 36 -17.28 -10.03 -13.23
C LEU A 36 -18.04 -10.13 -14.56
N ILE A 37 -17.51 -10.92 -15.48
CA ILE A 37 -18.15 -11.25 -16.76
C ILE A 37 -18.76 -12.64 -16.58
N ARG A 38 -20.09 -12.68 -16.46
CA ARG A 38 -20.85 -13.93 -16.44
C ARG A 38 -20.94 -14.49 -17.86
N ASP A 39 -20.95 -15.82 -17.96
CA ASP A 39 -21.29 -16.45 -19.23
C ASP A 39 -22.75 -16.11 -19.62
N ALA A 40 -22.99 -15.85 -20.91
CA ALA A 40 -24.25 -15.29 -21.39
C ALA A 40 -25.22 -16.39 -21.86
N LYS A 41 -26.50 -16.31 -21.47
CA LYS A 41 -27.60 -17.26 -21.81
C LYS A 41 -27.94 -17.39 -23.31
N THR A 42 -27.23 -16.71 -24.20
CA THR A 42 -27.53 -16.69 -25.65
C THR A 42 -26.31 -17.11 -26.47
N LEU A 43 -26.17 -18.40 -26.71
CA LEU A 43 -25.24 -18.93 -27.73
C LEU A 43 -25.90 -20.09 -28.49
N GLN A 44 -26.04 -19.92 -29.81
CA GLN A 44 -26.54 -20.96 -30.71
C GLN A 44 -25.44 -22.01 -31.02
N PRO A 45 -25.79 -23.27 -31.32
CA PRO A 45 -24.85 -24.26 -31.84
C PRO A 45 -24.12 -23.74 -33.08
N GLY A 46 -22.78 -23.64 -33.04
CA GLY A 46 -21.94 -23.21 -34.17
C GLY A 46 -21.07 -21.97 -33.93
N GLU A 47 -21.35 -21.14 -32.92
CA GLU A 47 -20.57 -19.91 -32.63
C GLU A 47 -19.40 -20.11 -31.61
N ARG A 48 -19.08 -21.36 -31.26
CA ARG A 48 -18.78 -21.73 -29.86
C ARG A 48 -17.34 -21.68 -29.35
N ILE A 49 -16.31 -21.61 -30.19
CA ILE A 49 -14.93 -21.64 -29.69
C ILE A 49 -14.25 -20.28 -29.80
N SER A 50 -14.30 -19.64 -30.97
CA SER A 50 -13.66 -18.34 -31.18
C SER A 50 -14.17 -17.31 -30.20
N LYS A 51 -15.49 -17.22 -29.98
CA LYS A 51 -16.08 -16.26 -29.03
C LYS A 51 -15.71 -16.56 -27.58
N PHE A 52 -15.61 -17.84 -27.19
CA PHE A 52 -15.18 -18.23 -25.85
C PHE A 52 -13.69 -17.92 -25.65
N MET A 53 -12.85 -18.26 -26.63
CA MET A 53 -11.42 -17.96 -26.63
C MET A 53 -11.15 -16.46 -26.69
N GLU A 54 -11.94 -15.68 -27.43
CA GLU A 54 -11.90 -14.21 -27.46
C GLU A 54 -12.29 -13.62 -26.10
N ARG A 55 -13.30 -14.18 -25.43
CA ARG A 55 -13.69 -13.76 -24.07
C ARG A 55 -12.60 -14.07 -23.05
N ILE A 56 -11.96 -15.24 -23.12
CA ILE A 56 -10.81 -15.59 -22.27
C ILE A 56 -9.59 -14.74 -22.61
N ALA A 57 -9.33 -14.46 -23.89
CA ALA A 57 -8.23 -13.63 -24.33
C ALA A 57 -8.40 -12.16 -23.88
N GLY A 58 -9.65 -11.67 -23.85
CA GLY A 58 -9.99 -10.33 -23.35
C GLY A 58 -10.07 -10.22 -21.84
N ALA A 59 -10.27 -11.33 -21.11
CA ALA A 59 -10.28 -11.34 -19.65
C ALA A 59 -8.87 -11.39 -19.06
N SER A 60 -8.70 -10.80 -17.88
CA SER A 60 -7.43 -10.87 -17.13
C SER A 60 -7.27 -12.25 -16.48
N TYR A 61 -8.37 -12.82 -15.98
CA TYR A 61 -8.41 -14.11 -15.29
C TYR A 61 -9.72 -14.85 -15.56
N VAL A 62 -9.73 -16.17 -15.32
CA VAL A 62 -10.89 -17.06 -15.45
C VAL A 62 -11.12 -17.78 -14.13
N ILE A 63 -12.32 -17.68 -13.57
CA ILE A 63 -12.77 -18.51 -12.45
C ILE A 63 -13.62 -19.65 -12.99
N THR A 64 -13.26 -20.89 -12.67
CA THR A 64 -14.06 -22.06 -13.05
C THR A 64 -14.77 -22.61 -11.83
N VAL A 65 -16.10 -22.69 -11.89
CA VAL A 65 -16.92 -23.15 -10.76
C VAL A 65 -17.28 -24.63 -10.96
N PHE A 66 -16.45 -25.50 -10.38
CA PHE A 66 -16.64 -26.94 -10.46
C PHE A 66 -17.80 -27.41 -9.57
N SER A 67 -18.60 -28.30 -10.15
CA SER A 67 -19.71 -29.01 -9.51
C SER A 67 -19.99 -30.27 -10.28
N GLN A 68 -20.77 -31.20 -9.72
CA GLN A 68 -21.27 -32.34 -10.49
C GLN A 68 -21.98 -31.89 -11.77
N ARG A 69 -22.81 -30.84 -11.69
CA ARG A 69 -23.53 -30.27 -12.84
C ARG A 69 -22.62 -29.63 -13.88
N TYR A 70 -21.42 -29.18 -13.49
CA TYR A 70 -20.41 -28.70 -14.41
C TYR A 70 -19.90 -29.85 -15.28
N PHE A 71 -19.52 -30.97 -14.66
CA PHE A 71 -18.99 -32.13 -15.39
C PHE A 71 -20.05 -32.93 -16.16
N GLU A 72 -21.34 -32.77 -15.86
CA GLU A 72 -22.47 -33.30 -16.63
C GLU A 72 -22.96 -32.36 -17.75
N SER A 73 -22.41 -31.13 -17.83
CA SER A 73 -22.78 -30.17 -18.88
C SER A 73 -21.87 -30.33 -20.09
N GLU A 74 -22.48 -30.58 -21.26
CA GLU A 74 -21.75 -30.68 -22.54
C GLU A 74 -20.91 -29.43 -22.80
N TYR A 75 -21.47 -28.26 -22.52
CA TYR A 75 -20.82 -26.98 -22.75
C TYR A 75 -19.62 -26.78 -21.83
N CYS A 76 -19.83 -26.92 -20.52
CA CYS A 76 -18.79 -26.67 -19.52
C CYS A 76 -17.63 -27.66 -19.66
N LEU A 77 -17.94 -28.93 -19.97
CA LEU A 77 -16.93 -29.96 -20.16
C LEU A 77 -16.16 -29.75 -21.47
N TYR A 78 -16.85 -29.32 -22.53
CA TYR A 78 -16.20 -28.94 -23.78
C TYR A 78 -15.25 -27.74 -23.59
N GLU A 79 -15.68 -26.69 -22.90
CA GLU A 79 -14.86 -25.52 -22.58
C GLU A 79 -13.62 -25.93 -21.79
N LEU A 80 -13.79 -26.66 -20.69
CA LEU A 80 -12.69 -27.14 -19.85
C LEU A 80 -11.68 -27.95 -20.66
N MET A 81 -12.17 -28.86 -21.51
CA MET A 81 -11.32 -29.69 -22.36
C MET A 81 -10.50 -28.86 -23.35
N ASN A 82 -11.04 -27.77 -23.88
CA ASN A 82 -10.32 -26.87 -24.78
C ASN A 82 -9.31 -26.00 -24.02
N VAL A 83 -9.70 -25.35 -22.91
CA VAL A 83 -8.79 -24.49 -22.14
C VAL A 83 -7.56 -25.27 -21.67
N LEU A 84 -7.74 -26.50 -21.19
CA LEU A 84 -6.63 -27.36 -20.74
C LEU A 84 -5.76 -27.91 -21.88
N GLN A 85 -6.12 -27.72 -23.16
CA GLN A 85 -5.28 -28.06 -24.30
C GLN A 85 -4.38 -26.90 -24.75
N TYR A 86 -4.70 -25.65 -24.38
CA TYR A 86 -3.91 -24.47 -24.74
C TYR A 86 -2.85 -24.18 -23.68
N LYS A 87 -1.58 -24.35 -24.04
CA LYS A 87 -0.43 -24.03 -23.17
C LYS A 87 -0.49 -22.57 -22.69
N GLY A 88 -0.34 -22.36 -21.39
CA GLY A 88 -0.32 -21.03 -20.76
C GLY A 88 -1.69 -20.48 -20.34
N LEU A 89 -2.82 -20.99 -20.87
CA LEU A 89 -4.15 -20.57 -20.38
C LEU A 89 -4.47 -21.16 -19.00
N GLU A 90 -3.92 -22.33 -18.68
CA GLU A 90 -4.01 -22.97 -17.36
C GLU A 90 -3.55 -22.06 -16.21
N GLN A 91 -2.59 -21.15 -16.46
CA GLN A 91 -2.08 -20.19 -15.47
C GLN A 91 -3.08 -19.06 -15.16
N LYS A 92 -4.14 -18.91 -15.98
CA LYS A 92 -5.21 -17.92 -15.78
C LYS A 92 -6.45 -18.51 -15.11
N ILE A 93 -6.48 -19.82 -14.86
CA ILE A 93 -7.66 -20.52 -14.32
C ILE A 93 -7.57 -20.62 -12.80
N TYR A 94 -8.64 -20.20 -12.14
CA TYR A 94 -8.82 -20.31 -10.70
C TYR A 94 -10.06 -21.14 -10.39
N PRO A 95 -9.90 -22.46 -10.15
CA PRO A 95 -11.01 -23.31 -9.79
C PRO A 95 -11.60 -23.00 -8.40
N VAL A 96 -12.92 -23.09 -8.31
CA VAL A 96 -13.69 -23.02 -7.06
C VAL A 96 -14.69 -24.18 -7.04
N MET A 97 -14.83 -24.85 -5.90
CA MET A 97 -15.83 -25.90 -5.72
C MET A 97 -17.17 -25.33 -5.25
N ALA A 98 -18.25 -25.63 -5.96
CA ALA A 98 -19.61 -25.26 -5.56
C ALA A 98 -20.32 -26.35 -4.75
N ASP A 99 -19.91 -27.60 -4.89
CA ASP A 99 -20.41 -28.75 -4.14
C ASP A 99 -19.26 -29.64 -3.62
N ASP A 100 -19.60 -30.71 -2.90
CA ASP A 100 -18.65 -31.63 -2.28
C ASP A 100 -18.10 -32.68 -3.26
N LEU A 101 -18.16 -32.43 -4.58
CA LEU A 101 -17.62 -33.34 -5.59
C LEU A 101 -16.11 -33.51 -5.39
N LYS A 102 -15.69 -34.74 -5.08
CA LYS A 102 -14.26 -35.08 -5.00
C LYS A 102 -13.71 -35.37 -6.39
N LEU A 103 -12.78 -34.53 -6.83
CA LEU A 103 -12.21 -34.59 -8.20
C LEU A 103 -11.28 -35.78 -8.43
N ASP A 104 -10.77 -36.39 -7.37
CA ASP A 104 -9.89 -37.57 -7.37
C ASP A 104 -10.60 -38.88 -7.00
N ASP A 105 -11.89 -38.82 -6.65
CA ASP A 105 -12.64 -39.99 -6.24
C ASP A 105 -13.03 -40.89 -7.43
N ALA A 106 -12.58 -42.14 -7.38
CA ALA A 106 -12.85 -43.14 -8.41
C ALA A 106 -14.36 -43.39 -8.59
N ALA A 107 -15.17 -43.33 -7.52
CA ALA A 107 -16.60 -43.54 -7.62
C ALA A 107 -17.30 -42.37 -8.33
N ALA A 108 -16.94 -41.12 -8.00
CA ALA A 108 -17.42 -39.92 -8.69
C ALA A 108 -17.05 -39.93 -10.19
N ILE A 109 -15.78 -40.23 -10.52
CA ILE A 109 -15.32 -40.34 -11.91
C ILE A 109 -16.11 -41.42 -12.66
N THR A 110 -16.30 -42.60 -12.04
CA THR A 110 -17.03 -43.71 -12.67
C THR A 110 -18.48 -43.35 -12.98
N LYS A 111 -19.17 -42.64 -12.07
CA LYS A 111 -20.53 -42.16 -12.30
C LYS A 111 -20.61 -41.20 -13.48
N LEU A 112 -19.67 -40.27 -13.59
CA LEU A 112 -19.62 -39.31 -14.70
C LEU A 112 -19.29 -40.00 -16.04
N VAL A 113 -18.40 -40.99 -16.05
CA VAL A 113 -18.14 -41.84 -17.23
C VAL A 113 -19.42 -42.56 -17.66
N GLN A 114 -20.17 -43.14 -16.72
CA GLN A 114 -21.45 -43.82 -17.01
C GLN A 114 -22.49 -42.85 -17.58
N HIS A 115 -22.59 -41.65 -17.00
CA HIS A 115 -23.48 -40.59 -17.49
C HIS A 115 -23.20 -40.27 -18.97
N TRP A 116 -21.94 -39.98 -19.32
CA TRP A 116 -21.58 -39.63 -20.69
C TRP A 116 -21.67 -40.82 -21.65
N LYS A 117 -21.38 -42.04 -21.16
CA LYS A 117 -21.57 -43.26 -21.95
C LYS A 117 -23.05 -43.45 -22.31
N GLN A 118 -23.95 -43.27 -21.36
CA GLN A 118 -25.39 -43.34 -21.62
C GLN A 118 -25.80 -42.28 -22.66
N LYS A 119 -25.34 -41.03 -22.51
CA LYS A 119 -25.64 -39.95 -23.47
C LYS A 119 -25.11 -40.23 -24.87
N ARG A 120 -23.91 -40.81 -24.98
CA ARG A 120 -23.33 -41.28 -26.23
C ARG A 120 -24.18 -42.38 -26.86
N ASP A 121 -24.55 -43.40 -26.09
CA ASP A 121 -25.32 -44.55 -26.59
C ASP A 121 -26.72 -44.11 -27.08
N GLU A 122 -27.37 -43.18 -26.36
CA GLU A 122 -28.62 -42.52 -26.78
C GLU A 122 -28.45 -41.80 -28.13
N LEU A 123 -27.36 -41.05 -28.31
CA LEU A 123 -27.08 -40.31 -29.55
C LEU A 123 -26.69 -41.22 -30.71
N GLU A 124 -25.91 -42.27 -30.46
CA GLU A 124 -25.48 -43.27 -31.44
C GLU A 124 -26.70 -44.00 -32.04
N ALA A 125 -27.66 -44.39 -31.20
CA ALA A 125 -28.91 -45.00 -31.65
C ALA A 125 -29.71 -44.07 -32.59
N LEU A 126 -29.70 -42.75 -32.32
CA LEU A 126 -30.33 -41.75 -33.20
C LEU A 126 -29.59 -41.60 -34.53
N VAL A 127 -28.26 -41.59 -34.53
CA VAL A 127 -27.44 -41.52 -35.75
C VAL A 127 -27.68 -42.76 -36.62
N ILE A 128 -27.68 -43.96 -36.02
CA ILE A 128 -27.96 -45.21 -36.74
C ILE A 128 -29.37 -45.20 -37.34
N LYS A 129 -30.37 -44.76 -36.57
CA LYS A 129 -31.77 -44.68 -37.04
C LYS A 129 -31.94 -43.69 -38.21
N ASN A 130 -31.20 -42.59 -38.21
CA ASN A 130 -31.30 -41.54 -39.23
C ASN A 130 -30.41 -41.79 -40.45
N GLY A 131 -29.50 -42.78 -40.40
CA GLY A 131 -28.48 -43.05 -41.42
C GLY A 131 -27.16 -42.33 -41.15
N VAL A 132 -26.07 -43.10 -41.07
CA VAL A 132 -24.72 -42.60 -40.78
C VAL A 132 -24.26 -41.63 -41.87
N GLY A 133 -23.70 -40.48 -41.49
CA GLY A 133 -23.18 -39.47 -42.42
C GLY A 133 -24.24 -38.57 -43.06
N ILE A 134 -25.53 -38.76 -42.74
CA ILE A 134 -26.63 -37.91 -43.25
C ILE A 134 -26.68 -36.57 -42.50
N ASN A 135 -26.22 -36.53 -41.25
CA ASN A 135 -26.15 -35.31 -40.46
C ASN A 135 -24.77 -35.18 -39.79
N PRO A 136 -23.80 -34.54 -40.46
CA PRO A 136 -22.44 -34.36 -39.94
C PRO A 136 -22.37 -33.70 -38.56
N ALA A 137 -23.33 -32.83 -38.21
CA ALA A 137 -23.38 -32.21 -36.89
C ALA A 137 -23.71 -33.20 -35.76
N LEU A 138 -24.50 -34.24 -36.05
CA LEU A 138 -24.75 -35.32 -35.08
C LEU A 138 -23.53 -36.24 -34.98
N ASP A 139 -22.84 -36.51 -36.08
CA ASP A 139 -21.61 -37.31 -36.09
C ASP A 139 -20.48 -36.61 -35.30
N GLU A 140 -20.31 -35.29 -35.47
CA GLU A 140 -19.38 -34.48 -34.67
C GLU A 140 -19.70 -34.50 -33.17
N ARG A 141 -21.00 -34.39 -32.82
CA ARG A 141 -21.44 -34.43 -31.42
C ARG A 141 -21.28 -35.82 -30.80
N LEU A 142 -21.45 -36.88 -31.58
CA LEU A 142 -21.19 -38.25 -31.15
C LEU A 142 -19.70 -38.46 -30.85
N ASN A 143 -18.82 -37.97 -31.72
CA ASN A 143 -17.37 -37.97 -31.48
C ASN A 143 -17.01 -37.19 -30.21
N LEU A 144 -17.64 -36.04 -30.00
CA LEU A 144 -17.44 -35.26 -28.78
C LEU A 144 -17.83 -36.04 -27.51
N TYR A 145 -18.98 -36.72 -27.51
CA TYR A 145 -19.38 -37.54 -26.36
C TYR A 145 -18.45 -38.73 -26.14
N GLN A 146 -17.94 -39.33 -27.21
CA GLN A 146 -16.91 -40.36 -27.12
C GLN A 146 -15.63 -39.80 -26.46
N GLU A 147 -15.22 -38.58 -26.80
CA GLU A 147 -14.10 -37.91 -26.14
C GLU A 147 -14.34 -37.66 -24.66
N PHE A 148 -15.55 -37.23 -24.27
CA PHE A 148 -15.91 -37.05 -22.86
C PHE A 148 -15.77 -38.34 -22.07
N VAL A 149 -16.31 -39.46 -22.59
CA VAL A 149 -16.18 -40.78 -21.94
C VAL A 149 -14.72 -41.15 -21.70
N ILE A 150 -13.83 -40.88 -22.66
CA ILE A 150 -12.41 -41.22 -22.59
C ILE A 150 -11.65 -40.27 -21.65
N LYS A 151 -11.92 -38.97 -21.73
CA LYS A 151 -11.07 -37.92 -21.15
C LYS A 151 -11.54 -37.42 -19.79
N ILE A 152 -12.80 -37.63 -19.38
CA ILE A 152 -13.36 -37.00 -18.18
C ILE A 152 -12.56 -37.29 -16.90
N GLY A 153 -12.07 -38.52 -16.72
CA GLY A 153 -11.21 -38.84 -15.57
C GLY A 153 -9.90 -38.06 -15.57
N LYS A 154 -9.28 -37.86 -16.74
CA LYS A 154 -8.08 -37.02 -16.88
C LYS A 154 -8.42 -35.55 -16.61
N LEU A 155 -9.53 -35.04 -17.14
CA LEU A 155 -9.96 -33.66 -16.96
C LEU A 155 -10.24 -33.34 -15.49
N MET A 156 -10.93 -34.24 -14.77
CA MET A 156 -11.17 -34.11 -13.33
C MET A 156 -9.87 -34.11 -12.53
N LYS A 157 -8.94 -35.01 -12.88
CA LYS A 157 -7.62 -35.02 -12.23
C LYS A 157 -6.84 -33.73 -12.46
N GLN A 158 -6.79 -33.22 -13.70
CA GLN A 158 -6.11 -31.95 -14.02
C GLN A 158 -6.76 -30.77 -13.30
N ALA A 159 -8.09 -30.74 -13.22
CA ALA A 159 -8.84 -29.77 -12.42
C ALA A 159 -8.47 -29.84 -10.93
N GLY A 160 -8.33 -31.05 -10.38
CA GLY A 160 -7.87 -31.30 -9.02
C GLY A 160 -6.43 -30.85 -8.78
N ASP A 161 -5.52 -31.10 -9.72
CA ASP A 161 -4.12 -30.68 -9.62
C ASP A 161 -4.00 -29.13 -9.58
N ILE A 162 -4.77 -28.42 -10.43
CA ILE A 162 -4.82 -26.94 -10.42
C ILE A 162 -5.36 -26.43 -9.07
N LEU A 163 -6.43 -27.05 -8.56
CA LEU A 163 -7.02 -26.69 -7.28
C LEU A 163 -6.03 -26.92 -6.13
N ALA A 164 -5.34 -28.06 -6.10
CA ALA A 164 -4.39 -28.43 -5.05
C ALA A 164 -3.21 -27.44 -4.95
N VAL A 165 -2.67 -26.99 -6.08
CA VAL A 165 -1.63 -25.96 -6.15
C VAL A 165 -2.10 -24.66 -5.50
N GLN A 166 -3.37 -24.30 -5.68
CA GLN A 166 -3.95 -23.05 -5.19
C GLN A 166 -4.45 -23.13 -3.74
N THR A 167 -4.80 -24.31 -3.22
CA THR A 167 -5.32 -24.50 -1.85
C THR A 167 -4.27 -24.60 -0.75
N THR A 168 -2.97 -24.58 -1.07
CA THR A 168 -1.89 -24.50 -0.06
C THR A 168 -1.90 -23.17 0.72
N THR A 169 -2.81 -22.25 0.36
CA THR A 169 -3.11 -21.00 1.05
C THR A 169 -4.65 -20.83 1.14
N CYS A 170 -5.32 -21.34 2.19
CA CYS A 170 -6.42 -20.62 2.89
C CYS A 170 -7.28 -21.40 3.89
N ASN A 171 -7.95 -20.60 4.75
CA ASN A 171 -9.06 -20.91 5.66
C ASN A 171 -10.46 -20.69 5.02
N GLU A 172 -11.45 -21.28 5.70
CA GLU A 172 -12.94 -21.34 5.67
C GLU A 172 -13.84 -20.38 4.84
N GLN A 173 -13.38 -19.41 4.05
CA GLN A 173 -14.27 -18.61 3.16
C GLN A 173 -14.13 -19.02 1.68
N LYS A 174 -15.20 -19.59 1.10
CA LYS A 174 -15.21 -20.28 -0.22
C LYS A 174 -14.66 -19.49 -1.43
N TYR A 175 -14.71 -18.15 -1.43
CA TYR A 175 -14.27 -17.31 -2.58
C TYR A 175 -13.11 -16.37 -2.26
N SER A 176 -12.96 -15.98 -0.99
CA SER A 176 -12.01 -14.93 -0.58
C SER A 176 -10.59 -15.30 -0.98
N SER A 177 -10.20 -16.56 -0.80
CA SER A 177 -8.89 -17.10 -1.14
C SER A 177 -8.52 -16.93 -2.62
N VAL A 178 -9.43 -17.33 -3.51
CA VAL A 178 -9.23 -17.25 -4.97
C VAL A 178 -9.26 -15.80 -5.43
N LEU A 179 -10.22 -15.03 -4.93
CA LEU A 179 -10.28 -13.61 -5.26
C LEU A 179 -9.11 -12.83 -4.70
N ASP A 180 -8.50 -13.26 -3.59
CA ASP A 180 -7.32 -12.61 -3.04
C ASP A 180 -6.05 -12.88 -3.86
N LEU A 181 -5.97 -14.03 -4.52
CA LEU A 181 -4.92 -14.30 -5.53
C LEU A 181 -5.07 -13.41 -6.77
N ILE A 182 -6.31 -13.01 -7.11
CA ILE A 182 -6.63 -12.17 -8.27
C ILE A 182 -6.50 -10.67 -7.93
N CYS A 183 -7.12 -10.25 -6.82
CA CYS A 183 -7.10 -8.89 -6.28
C CYS A 183 -7.43 -8.95 -4.77
N PRO A 184 -6.44 -8.88 -3.86
CA PRO A 184 -6.67 -8.99 -2.42
C PRO A 184 -7.66 -7.95 -1.90
N LEU A 185 -8.67 -8.40 -1.12
CA LEU A 185 -9.46 -7.47 -0.30
C LEU A 185 -8.60 -7.03 0.87
N TYR A 186 -8.12 -5.79 0.80
CA TYR A 186 -7.54 -5.15 1.97
C TYR A 186 -8.69 -4.85 2.95
N GLN A 187 -8.70 -5.53 4.11
CA GLN A 187 -9.69 -5.31 5.19
C GLN A 187 -9.72 -3.85 5.67
N ILE A 188 -8.66 -3.09 5.38
CA ILE A 188 -8.61 -1.63 5.53
C ILE A 188 -8.14 -1.11 4.16
N PRO A 189 -8.93 -0.30 3.44
CA PRO A 189 -8.46 0.36 2.23
C PRO A 189 -7.11 1.03 2.51
N PRO A 190 -6.12 0.98 1.60
CA PRO A 190 -4.83 1.66 1.77
C PRO A 190 -5.00 3.12 2.21
N ALA A 191 -6.03 3.80 1.72
CA ALA A 191 -6.37 5.16 2.10
C ALA A 191 -6.89 5.31 3.54
N ALA A 192 -7.58 4.29 4.08
CA ALA A 192 -8.11 4.30 5.44
C ALA A 192 -7.03 4.06 6.50
N LEU A 193 -5.89 3.47 6.12
CA LEU A 193 -4.73 3.32 7.02
C LEU A 193 -4.20 4.67 7.47
N PHE A 194 -4.22 5.69 6.60
CA PHE A 194 -3.63 7.01 6.85
C PHE A 194 -4.64 8.03 7.36
N LEU A 195 -5.87 7.64 7.67
CA LEU A 195 -6.86 8.58 8.19
C LEU A 195 -6.47 9.05 9.59
N PRO A 196 -6.53 10.37 9.86
CA PRO A 196 -6.28 10.92 11.19
C PRO A 196 -7.33 10.40 12.18
N THR A 197 -6.93 10.22 13.44
CA THR A 197 -7.81 9.74 14.52
C THR A 197 -8.61 10.86 15.18
N GLN A 198 -8.15 12.11 15.06
CA GLN A 198 -8.81 13.32 15.59
C GLN A 198 -8.79 14.46 14.56
N SER A 199 -9.42 15.59 14.85
CA SER A 199 -9.33 16.77 13.96
C SER A 199 -7.92 17.36 13.91
N ASP A 200 -7.62 18.15 12.88
CA ASP A 200 -6.32 18.84 12.80
C ASP A 200 -6.17 19.87 13.92
N GLN A 201 -7.25 20.58 14.25
CA GLN A 201 -7.28 21.56 15.35
C GLN A 201 -6.97 20.91 16.71
N GLU A 202 -7.56 19.75 17.02
CA GLU A 202 -7.24 19.00 18.25
C GLU A 202 -5.78 18.55 18.28
N PHE A 203 -5.24 18.13 17.14
CA PHE A 203 -3.82 17.77 17.02
C PHE A 203 -2.91 18.98 17.25
N MET A 204 -3.17 20.13 16.62
CA MET A 204 -2.36 21.34 16.80
C MET A 204 -2.46 21.87 18.25
N ALA A 205 -3.61 21.70 18.91
CA ALA A 205 -3.74 21.99 20.34
C ALA A 205 -2.86 21.06 21.21
N ALA A 206 -2.76 19.77 20.87
CA ALA A 206 -1.85 18.84 21.54
C ALA A 206 -0.37 19.20 21.28
N ILE A 207 -0.03 19.65 20.07
CA ILE A 207 1.32 20.15 19.73
C ILE A 207 1.70 21.36 20.58
N ARG A 208 0.78 22.31 20.80
CA ARG A 208 1.00 23.41 21.76
C ARG A 208 1.36 22.88 23.15
N LEU A 209 0.63 21.90 23.67
CA LEU A 209 0.94 21.30 24.99
C LEU A 209 2.31 20.62 25.01
N ARG A 210 2.72 19.98 23.91
CA ARG A 210 4.05 19.40 23.74
C ARG A 210 5.15 20.46 23.80
N MET A 211 4.93 21.63 23.20
CA MET A 211 5.85 22.76 23.30
C MET A 211 6.02 23.22 24.76
N VAL A 212 4.93 23.29 25.54
CA VAL A 212 4.98 23.63 26.98
C VAL A 212 5.83 22.63 27.76
N VAL A 213 5.66 21.33 27.51
CA VAL A 213 6.45 20.28 28.17
C VAL A 213 7.93 20.42 27.81
N SER A 214 8.23 20.61 26.53
CA SER A 214 9.59 20.80 26.04
C SER A 214 10.28 22.01 26.67
N LEU A 215 9.62 23.17 26.69
CA LEU A 215 10.13 24.40 27.31
C LEU A 215 10.27 24.29 28.84
N SER A 216 9.50 23.41 29.48
CA SER A 216 9.63 23.13 30.91
C SER A 216 10.84 22.25 31.22
N TYR A 217 11.27 21.42 30.27
CA TYR A 217 12.36 20.46 30.45
C TYR A 217 13.75 21.10 30.42
N SER A 218 13.96 22.17 29.64
CA SER A 218 15.21 22.94 29.63
C SER A 218 14.99 24.41 30.00
N SER A 219 15.34 24.77 31.24
CA SER A 219 15.30 26.17 31.69
C SER A 219 16.32 27.05 30.96
N ILE A 220 17.45 26.47 30.53
CA ILE A 220 18.50 27.16 29.77
C ILE A 220 17.95 27.61 28.42
N LEU A 221 17.35 26.66 27.66
CA LEU A 221 16.74 26.98 26.37
C LEU A 221 15.64 28.03 26.52
N ARG A 222 14.76 27.84 27.50
CA ARG A 222 13.64 28.76 27.75
C ARG A 222 14.11 30.19 28.01
N LYS A 223 15.10 30.37 28.87
CA LYS A 223 15.69 31.69 29.16
C LYS A 223 16.36 32.29 27.93
N ALA A 224 17.11 31.49 27.19
CA ALA A 224 17.77 31.94 25.96
C ALA A 224 16.75 32.42 24.92
N ILE A 225 15.62 31.72 24.75
CA ILE A 225 14.55 32.15 23.83
C ILE A 225 13.90 33.45 24.31
N VAL A 226 13.58 33.58 25.60
CA VAL A 226 13.02 34.82 26.18
C VAL A 226 13.95 36.02 25.92
N GLU A 227 15.25 35.81 26.06
CA GLU A 227 16.27 36.83 25.78
C GLU A 227 16.35 37.18 24.28
N GLN A 228 16.38 36.19 23.38
CA GLN A 228 16.37 36.44 21.92
C GLN A 228 15.13 37.24 21.50
N LEU A 229 13.97 36.86 22.01
CA LEU A 229 12.68 37.50 21.70
C LEU A 229 12.48 38.84 22.43
N LYS A 230 13.42 39.23 23.33
CA LYS A 230 13.37 40.45 24.15
C LYS A 230 12.08 40.55 24.98
N LEU A 231 11.65 39.44 25.55
CA LEU A 231 10.43 39.36 26.34
C LEU A 231 10.70 39.73 27.82
N ASN A 232 9.67 40.21 28.51
CA ASN A 232 9.76 40.56 29.93
C ASN A 232 9.72 39.31 30.84
N GLY A 233 10.07 39.46 32.13
CA GLY A 233 10.20 38.33 33.06
C GLY A 233 8.92 37.51 33.29
N THR A 234 7.73 38.05 33.01
CA THR A 234 6.47 37.30 33.13
C THR A 234 6.22 36.33 31.99
N ALA A 235 6.96 36.44 30.88
CA ALA A 235 6.88 35.58 29.70
C ALA A 235 7.80 34.35 29.80
N GLU A 236 8.60 34.20 30.87
CA GLU A 236 9.44 33.01 31.06
C GLU A 236 8.63 31.76 31.45
N ALA A 237 7.36 31.90 31.82
CA ALA A 237 6.51 30.74 32.08
C ALA A 237 6.31 29.94 30.78
N ALA A 238 6.50 28.62 30.83
CA ALA A 238 6.54 27.77 29.63
C ALA A 238 5.24 27.77 28.82
N ASP A 239 4.09 27.87 29.51
CA ASP A 239 2.77 28.01 28.91
C ASP A 239 2.63 29.32 28.11
N LYS A 240 2.99 30.44 28.73
CA LYS A 240 2.95 31.77 28.09
C LYS A 240 3.93 31.89 26.95
N LEU A 241 5.14 31.34 27.11
CA LEU A 241 6.12 31.35 26.04
C LEU A 241 5.63 30.52 24.85
N ALA A 242 5.02 29.35 25.09
CA ALA A 242 4.42 28.56 24.01
C ALA A 242 3.33 29.33 23.27
N ASP A 243 2.46 30.07 23.97
CA ASP A 243 1.44 30.92 23.33
C ASP A 243 2.08 31.99 22.43
N ILE A 244 3.08 32.70 22.94
CA ILE A 244 3.81 33.72 22.17
C ILE A 244 4.48 33.13 20.92
N LEU A 245 5.03 31.91 21.03
CA LEU A 245 5.65 31.24 19.90
C LEU A 245 4.61 30.85 18.85
N VAL A 246 3.46 30.32 19.26
CA VAL A 246 2.36 29.96 18.34
C VAL A 246 1.79 31.20 17.64
N GLU A 247 1.59 32.30 18.36
CA GLU A 247 1.14 33.57 17.78
C GLU A 247 2.09 34.07 16.69
N ARG A 248 3.41 33.85 16.86
CA ARG A 248 4.45 34.20 15.87
C ARG A 248 4.58 33.22 14.71
N CYS A 249 3.77 32.18 14.67
CA CYS A 249 3.72 31.26 13.52
C CYS A 249 2.63 31.64 12.51
N ALA A 250 1.79 32.65 12.80
CA ALA A 250 0.60 32.97 12.02
C ALA A 250 0.88 33.63 10.66
N ASP A 251 2.08 34.17 10.46
CA ASP A 251 2.45 35.00 9.32
C ASP A 251 3.77 34.57 8.65
N GLU A 252 3.86 34.83 7.34
CA GLU A 252 4.94 34.38 6.45
C GLU A 252 6.32 34.89 6.87
N ASP A 253 6.41 36.18 7.21
CA ASP A 253 7.66 36.81 7.63
C ASP A 253 8.09 36.40 9.04
N THR A 254 7.21 35.88 9.88
CA THR A 254 7.47 35.69 11.31
C THR A 254 8.01 34.29 11.61
N LEU A 255 7.45 33.23 11.02
CA LEU A 255 7.90 31.86 11.26
C LEU A 255 9.35 31.62 10.83
N GLY A 256 9.72 32.04 9.61
CA GLY A 256 11.10 31.88 9.11
C GLY A 256 12.12 32.60 10.00
N ARG A 257 11.79 33.82 10.45
CA ARG A 257 12.61 34.58 11.42
C ARG A 257 12.65 33.91 12.78
N LEU A 258 11.53 33.39 13.28
CA LEU A 258 11.46 32.69 14.55
C LEU A 258 12.38 31.46 14.57
N LEU A 259 12.29 30.62 13.54
CA LEU A 259 13.13 29.42 13.43
C LEU A 259 14.62 29.80 13.31
N ARG A 260 14.97 30.73 12.42
CA ARG A 260 16.37 31.11 12.11
C ARG A 260 17.05 31.96 13.18
N ASN A 261 16.37 33.01 13.63
CA ASN A 261 16.99 34.08 14.41
C ASN A 261 16.75 33.94 15.91
N ASP A 262 15.66 33.28 16.31
CA ASP A 262 15.30 33.14 17.72
C ASP A 262 15.62 31.73 18.22
N ILE A 263 15.01 30.70 17.64
CA ILE A 263 15.14 29.31 18.12
C ILE A 263 16.52 28.73 17.81
N PHE A 264 16.95 28.75 16.55
CA PHE A 264 18.27 28.25 16.14
C PHE A 264 19.39 28.97 16.90
N ARG A 265 19.31 30.31 16.97
CA ARG A 265 20.33 31.12 17.62
C ARG A 265 20.39 30.90 19.12
N ALA A 266 19.25 30.88 19.81
CA ALA A 266 19.19 30.58 21.24
C ALA A 266 19.82 29.22 21.54
N THR A 267 19.41 28.20 20.79
CA THR A 267 19.93 26.83 20.94
C THR A 267 21.44 26.78 20.74
N ARG A 268 21.94 27.34 19.63
CA ARG A 268 23.37 27.34 19.29
C ARG A 268 24.22 28.06 20.34
N LEU A 269 23.82 29.26 20.76
CA LEU A 269 24.59 30.05 21.72
C LEU A 269 24.63 29.36 23.10
N SER A 270 23.52 28.79 23.54
CA SER A 270 23.48 28.05 24.79
C SER A 270 24.34 26.78 24.75
N LEU A 271 24.33 26.04 23.64
CA LEU A 271 25.20 24.87 23.46
C LEU A 271 26.68 25.25 23.46
N GLN A 272 27.05 26.31 22.72
CA GLN A 272 28.42 26.82 22.70
C GLN A 272 28.90 27.27 24.09
N ALA A 273 28.02 27.88 24.88
CA ALA A 273 28.35 28.30 26.24
C ALA A 273 28.58 27.11 27.17
N LEU A 274 27.77 26.05 27.06
CA LEU A 274 27.90 24.83 27.86
C LEU A 274 29.16 24.04 27.47
N SER A 275 29.37 23.80 26.17
CA SER A 275 30.50 22.99 25.69
C SER A 275 31.85 23.71 25.81
N GLY A 276 31.84 25.06 25.78
CA GLY A 276 33.01 25.88 26.03
C GLY A 276 33.33 26.13 27.52
N SER A 277 32.49 25.63 28.44
CA SER A 277 32.69 25.85 29.88
C SER A 277 33.89 25.05 30.43
N PRO A 278 34.59 25.54 31.47
CA PRO A 278 35.67 24.78 32.12
C PRO A 278 35.22 23.43 32.69
N ASP A 279 33.93 23.32 33.04
CA ASP A 279 33.30 22.14 33.65
C ASP A 279 32.52 21.30 32.62
N LYS A 280 32.87 21.40 31.33
CA LYS A 280 32.14 20.75 30.22
C LYS A 280 31.99 19.23 30.33
N ASP A 281 32.89 18.59 31.07
CA ASP A 281 32.90 17.14 31.32
C ASP A 281 32.06 16.74 32.55
N SER A 282 31.54 17.73 33.29
CA SER A 282 30.78 17.47 34.50
C SER A 282 29.45 16.78 34.20
N PRO A 283 28.97 15.88 35.07
CA PRO A 283 27.66 15.24 34.89
C PRO A 283 26.50 16.22 34.80
N ALA A 284 26.63 17.41 35.40
CA ALA A 284 25.64 18.48 35.34
C ALA A 284 25.58 19.09 33.93
N VAL A 285 26.73 19.46 33.35
CA VAL A 285 26.78 20.05 32.00
C VAL A 285 26.33 19.04 30.95
N ILE A 286 26.77 17.78 31.05
CA ILE A 286 26.31 16.71 30.14
C ILE A 286 24.78 16.61 30.17
N LYS A 287 24.20 16.55 31.37
CA LYS A 287 22.75 16.52 31.54
C LYS A 287 22.07 17.78 30.96
N ASP A 288 22.63 18.96 31.20
CA ASP A 288 22.07 20.22 30.69
C ASP A 288 22.11 20.27 29.15
N VAL A 289 23.18 19.78 28.53
CA VAL A 289 23.30 19.66 27.06
C VAL A 289 22.27 18.66 26.53
N ASP A 290 22.13 17.50 27.15
CA ASP A 290 21.12 16.50 26.75
C ASP A 290 19.70 17.06 26.88
N GLN A 291 19.39 17.74 27.99
CA GLN A 291 18.09 18.38 28.18
C GLN A 291 17.84 19.47 27.16
N LEU A 292 18.84 20.30 26.88
CA LEU A 292 18.75 21.39 25.91
C LEU A 292 18.55 20.87 24.50
N THR A 293 19.37 19.92 24.03
CA THR A 293 19.25 19.37 22.67
C THR A 293 17.91 18.66 22.47
N ASN A 294 17.44 17.87 23.45
CA ASN A 294 16.13 17.19 23.40
C ASN A 294 14.95 18.17 23.40
N SER A 295 15.03 19.23 24.21
CA SER A 295 14.01 20.27 24.22
C SER A 295 14.01 21.05 22.90
N ALA A 296 15.18 21.41 22.39
CA ALA A 296 15.33 22.15 21.15
C ALA A 296 14.82 21.36 19.94
N ASP A 297 15.16 20.08 19.83
CA ASP A 297 14.67 19.19 18.77
C ASP A 297 13.14 19.05 18.81
N THR A 298 12.57 18.77 19.98
CA THR A 298 11.12 18.65 20.16
C THR A 298 10.41 19.96 19.82
N LEU A 299 10.93 21.09 20.33
CA LEU A 299 10.35 22.41 20.11
C LEU A 299 10.40 22.79 18.63
N PHE A 300 11.54 22.61 17.98
CA PHE A 300 11.72 22.92 16.56
C PHE A 300 10.82 22.03 15.69
N SER A 301 10.75 20.73 15.98
CA SER A 301 9.86 19.79 15.30
C SER A 301 8.38 20.15 15.45
N CYS A 302 7.97 20.69 16.61
CA CYS A 302 6.62 21.21 16.81
C CYS A 302 6.37 22.48 15.99
N LEU A 303 7.34 23.40 15.95
CA LEU A 303 7.19 24.67 15.23
C LEU A 303 7.11 24.49 13.71
N VAL A 304 7.88 23.56 13.13
CA VAL A 304 7.81 23.32 11.67
C VAL A 304 6.46 22.76 11.20
N LEU A 305 5.63 22.19 12.08
CA LEU A 305 4.25 21.79 11.72
C LEU A 305 3.37 23.00 11.35
N TYR A 306 3.67 24.18 11.90
CA TYR A 306 3.01 25.44 11.53
C TYR A 306 3.51 25.99 10.19
N ALA A 307 4.53 25.41 9.57
CA ALA A 307 4.96 25.81 8.24
C ALA A 307 3.93 25.45 7.15
N ILE A 308 3.00 24.53 7.43
CA ILE A 308 1.91 24.15 6.52
C ILE A 308 0.66 24.97 6.87
N ARG A 309 0.02 25.58 5.87
CA ARG A 309 -1.22 26.34 6.07
C ARG A 309 -2.39 25.43 6.46
N ASP A 310 -3.18 25.87 7.43
CA ASP A 310 -4.32 25.12 7.97
C ASP A 310 -5.38 24.82 6.90
N ASP A 311 -5.73 25.82 6.07
CA ASP A 311 -6.75 25.68 5.03
C ASP A 311 -6.32 24.71 3.91
N TRP A 312 -5.02 24.68 3.60
CA TRP A 312 -4.46 23.70 2.68
C TRP A 312 -4.48 22.30 3.29
N MET A 313 -4.10 22.17 4.56
CA MET A 313 -4.08 20.88 5.25
C MET A 313 -5.48 20.25 5.31
N ASP A 314 -6.52 21.07 5.52
CA ASP A 314 -7.91 20.62 5.48
C ASP A 314 -8.31 20.08 4.09
N LYS A 315 -7.96 20.81 3.02
CA LYS A 315 -8.20 20.37 1.63
C LYS A 315 -7.45 19.06 1.33
N TYR A 316 -6.19 18.98 1.74
CA TYR A 316 -5.35 17.78 1.58
C TYR A 316 -5.97 16.57 2.29
N ARG A 317 -6.42 16.73 3.54
CA ARG A 317 -7.07 15.66 4.33
C ARG A 317 -8.38 15.19 3.69
N GLN A 318 -9.21 16.11 3.20
CA GLN A 318 -10.44 15.77 2.46
C GLN A 318 -10.13 15.00 1.17
N GLY A 319 -9.08 15.40 0.44
CA GLY A 319 -8.58 14.69 -0.73
C GLY A 319 -8.10 13.27 -0.38
N CYS A 320 -7.36 13.11 0.71
CA CYS A 320 -6.90 11.80 1.18
C CYS A 320 -8.06 10.87 1.54
N ALA A 321 -9.11 11.38 2.19
CA ALA A 321 -10.27 10.58 2.59
C ALA A 321 -11.12 10.11 1.40
N SER A 322 -11.15 10.89 0.31
CA SER A 322 -11.88 10.56 -0.92
C SER A 322 -11.06 9.71 -1.91
N ALA A 323 -9.72 9.73 -1.79
CA ALA A 323 -8.84 8.98 -2.68
C ALA A 323 -8.87 7.47 -2.37
N GLY A 324 -9.32 6.64 -3.30
CA GLY A 324 -9.27 5.17 -3.20
C GLY A 324 -7.88 4.55 -3.42
N SER A 325 -6.81 5.35 -3.38
CA SER A 325 -5.42 4.94 -3.63
C SER A 325 -4.51 5.42 -2.50
N ASN A 326 -3.34 4.80 -2.33
CA ASN A 326 -2.23 5.25 -1.47
C ASN A 326 -1.24 6.16 -2.21
N LEU A 327 -1.51 6.51 -3.48
CA LEU A 327 -0.73 7.48 -4.25
C LEU A 327 -1.14 8.91 -3.89
N ARG A 328 -0.19 9.77 -3.60
CA ARG A 328 -0.39 11.18 -3.24
C ARG A 328 0.43 12.06 -4.15
N HIS A 329 -0.12 13.21 -4.52
CA HIS A 329 0.61 14.26 -5.20
C HIS A 329 0.83 15.41 -4.23
N MET A 330 2.04 15.94 -4.16
CA MET A 330 2.38 17.09 -3.32
C MET A 330 3.09 18.15 -4.16
N PRO A 331 2.76 19.44 -3.98
CA PRO A 331 3.33 20.53 -4.74
C PRO A 331 4.61 21.02 -4.06
N PHE A 332 5.67 20.21 -4.04
CA PHE A 332 6.96 20.57 -3.44
C PHE A 332 8.08 20.21 -4.41
N GLU A 333 9.16 20.99 -4.38
CA GLU A 333 10.41 20.68 -5.08
C GLU A 333 11.31 19.80 -4.19
N THR A 334 11.33 20.10 -2.89
CA THR A 334 12.12 19.43 -1.88
C THR A 334 11.37 18.29 -1.19
N ILE A 335 12.11 17.28 -0.76
CA ILE A 335 11.55 16.13 -0.03
C ILE A 335 11.32 16.43 1.45
N THR A 336 11.87 17.53 1.99
CA THR A 336 11.80 17.87 3.41
C THR A 336 10.37 18.18 3.86
N ALA A 337 9.62 18.94 3.05
CA ALA A 337 8.24 19.30 3.34
C ALA A 337 7.30 18.08 3.43
N VAL A 338 7.65 16.98 2.73
CA VAL A 338 6.89 15.73 2.76
C VAL A 338 6.79 15.17 4.18
N GLU A 339 7.89 15.17 4.94
CA GLU A 339 7.90 14.69 6.33
C GLU A 339 6.94 15.49 7.22
N ILE A 340 6.86 16.81 7.00
CA ILE A 340 6.00 17.71 7.78
C ILE A 340 4.53 17.44 7.46
N VAL A 341 4.17 17.43 6.17
CA VAL A 341 2.79 17.18 5.73
C VAL A 341 2.30 15.80 6.17
N THR A 342 3.12 14.77 5.95
CA THR A 342 2.77 13.40 6.34
C THR A 342 2.70 13.27 7.86
N SER A 343 3.61 13.89 8.62
CA SER A 343 3.55 13.87 10.10
C SER A 343 2.31 14.57 10.63
N ARG A 344 1.92 15.73 10.07
CA ARG A 344 0.69 16.43 10.42
C ARG A 344 -0.54 15.59 10.04
N HIS A 345 -0.53 14.93 8.89
CA HIS A 345 -1.61 14.04 8.48
C HIS A 345 -1.78 12.87 9.44
N LEU A 346 -0.65 12.26 9.84
CA LEU A 346 -0.62 11.11 10.72
C LEU A 346 -0.69 11.46 12.21
N GLN A 347 -0.73 12.75 12.56
CA GLN A 347 -0.85 13.24 13.93
C GLN A 347 0.31 12.77 14.81
N ARG A 348 1.53 13.07 14.36
CA ARG A 348 2.80 12.79 15.05
C ARG A 348 3.80 13.94 14.89
N ILE A 349 4.87 13.91 15.66
CA ILE A 349 5.97 14.89 15.55
C ILE A 349 6.86 14.48 14.36
N PRO A 350 7.23 15.40 13.45
CA PRO A 350 8.12 15.08 12.34
C PRO A 350 9.51 14.72 12.85
N THR A 351 10.15 13.75 12.21
CA THR A 351 11.53 13.37 12.55
C THR A 351 12.43 13.39 11.33
N PHE A 352 13.58 14.02 11.47
CA PHE A 352 14.50 14.25 10.36
C PHE A 352 15.79 13.45 10.52
N SER A 353 16.39 13.16 9.37
CA SER A 353 17.73 12.62 9.21
C SER A 353 18.45 13.44 8.14
N LEU A 354 19.77 13.58 8.25
CA LEU A 354 20.53 14.36 7.29
C LEU A 354 21.14 13.46 6.21
N THR A 355 21.12 13.95 4.98
CA THR A 355 21.97 13.46 3.88
C THR A 355 23.17 14.40 3.73
N SER A 356 23.94 14.26 2.65
CA SER A 356 25.04 15.18 2.34
C SER A 356 24.60 16.62 2.10
N SER A 357 23.36 16.83 1.63
CA SER A 357 22.86 18.13 1.18
C SER A 357 21.50 18.52 1.75
N ASP A 358 20.74 17.58 2.32
CA ASP A 358 19.33 17.80 2.66
C ASP A 358 18.93 17.19 4.01
N ALA A 359 17.85 17.72 4.58
CA ALA A 359 17.13 17.10 5.67
C ALA A 359 15.95 16.29 5.11
N VAL A 360 15.90 15.00 5.43
CA VAL A 360 14.90 14.08 4.90
C VAL A 360 14.16 13.41 6.06
N GLY A 361 12.89 13.06 5.86
CA GLY A 361 12.16 12.33 6.89
C GLY A 361 12.84 11.03 7.25
N LYS A 362 13.04 10.80 8.55
CA LYS A 362 13.83 9.68 9.08
C LYS A 362 13.37 8.33 8.53
N GLU A 363 12.06 8.17 8.32
CA GLU A 363 11.43 6.93 7.85
C GLU A 363 11.05 6.94 6.36
N GLY A 364 11.27 8.05 5.65
CA GLY A 364 11.01 8.17 4.20
C GLY A 364 11.98 7.35 3.35
N PHE A 365 11.52 6.87 2.20
CA PHE A 365 12.31 6.12 1.22
C PHE A 365 12.49 6.95 -0.05
N VAL A 366 13.75 7.17 -0.44
CA VAL A 366 14.12 7.71 -1.76
C VAL A 366 14.69 6.54 -2.57
N VAL A 367 14.09 6.25 -3.73
CA VAL A 367 14.55 5.15 -4.57
C VAL A 367 15.77 5.60 -5.38
N PRO A 368 16.86 4.83 -5.43
CA PRO A 368 18.02 5.16 -6.25
C PRO A 368 17.71 5.18 -7.75
N GLU A 369 18.37 6.07 -8.49
CA GLU A 369 18.04 6.39 -9.88
C GLU A 369 18.33 5.27 -10.89
N HIS A 370 19.29 4.36 -10.65
CA HIS A 370 19.76 3.42 -11.68
C HIS A 370 19.98 1.97 -11.19
N GLY A 371 19.71 0.99 -12.06
CA GLY A 371 20.34 -0.33 -12.02
C GLY A 371 19.47 -1.59 -12.07
N PHE A 372 18.16 -1.51 -12.30
CA PHE A 372 17.27 -2.67 -12.12
C PHE A 372 16.31 -2.89 -13.29
N GLU A 373 16.07 -4.15 -13.67
CA GLU A 373 14.94 -4.54 -14.52
C GLU A 373 13.61 -4.41 -13.74
N LYS A 374 12.45 -4.34 -14.41
CA LYS A 374 11.15 -4.00 -13.78
C LYS A 374 10.80 -4.81 -12.51
N ASP A 375 10.98 -6.13 -12.54
CA ASP A 375 10.73 -7.00 -11.39
C ASP A 375 11.82 -6.88 -10.31
N ASP A 376 13.06 -6.58 -10.73
CA ASP A 376 14.17 -6.28 -9.84
C ASP A 376 14.02 -4.92 -9.16
N ILE A 377 13.40 -3.94 -9.81
CA ILE A 377 13.11 -2.61 -9.24
C ILE A 377 12.20 -2.78 -8.04
N VAL A 378 11.05 -3.45 -8.22
CA VAL A 378 10.08 -3.65 -7.15
C VAL A 378 10.70 -4.44 -5.99
N THR A 379 11.46 -5.49 -6.31
CA THR A 379 12.17 -6.29 -5.30
C THR A 379 13.23 -5.48 -4.56
N GLY A 380 13.98 -4.63 -5.26
CA GLY A 380 14.98 -3.72 -4.69
C GLY A 380 14.38 -2.68 -3.74
N ILE A 381 13.22 -2.11 -4.10
CA ILE A 381 12.48 -1.19 -3.24
C ILE A 381 11.96 -1.92 -1.99
N LEU A 382 11.32 -3.09 -2.17
CA LEU A 382 10.81 -3.90 -1.05
C LEU A 382 11.93 -4.29 -0.09
N ARG A 383 13.14 -4.54 -0.59
CA ARG A 383 14.33 -4.78 0.24
C ARG A 383 14.71 -3.57 1.10
N GLN A 384 14.71 -2.37 0.53
CA GLN A 384 15.00 -1.16 1.30
C GLN A 384 13.95 -0.92 2.39
N VAL A 385 12.67 -1.10 2.05
CA VAL A 385 11.56 -1.01 3.01
C VAL A 385 11.72 -2.06 4.11
N TRP A 386 12.09 -3.28 3.74
CA TRP A 386 12.33 -4.35 4.69
C TRP A 386 13.44 -4.03 5.68
N VAL A 387 14.62 -3.62 5.21
CA VAL A 387 15.77 -3.27 6.08
C VAL A 387 15.39 -2.18 7.06
N LYS A 388 14.61 -1.19 6.63
CA LYS A 388 14.18 -0.10 7.51
C LYS A 388 13.15 -0.56 8.56
N VAL A 389 12.22 -1.45 8.18
CA VAL A 389 11.21 -1.97 9.12
C VAL A 389 11.79 -3.06 10.04
N PHE A 390 12.72 -3.87 9.55
CA PHE A 390 13.37 -5.01 10.23
C PHE A 390 14.89 -4.97 10.03
N PRO A 391 15.63 -4.10 10.75
CA PRO A 391 17.08 -3.94 10.56
C PRO A 391 17.88 -5.22 10.85
N GLU A 392 17.37 -6.08 11.73
CA GLU A 392 18.04 -7.32 12.17
C GLU A 392 17.65 -8.56 11.34
N ASP A 393 16.77 -8.43 10.33
CA ASP A 393 16.26 -9.56 9.52
C ASP A 393 16.45 -9.22 8.04
N LEU A 394 17.24 -9.99 7.31
CA LEU A 394 17.42 -9.86 5.86
C LEU A 394 16.97 -11.16 5.19
N PRO A 395 15.75 -11.22 4.65
CA PRO A 395 15.23 -12.45 4.07
C PRO A 395 15.94 -12.75 2.74
N GLU A 396 16.17 -14.04 2.48
CA GLU A 396 16.73 -14.53 1.22
C GLU A 396 15.80 -14.28 0.02
N ASN A 397 14.49 -14.16 0.25
CA ASN A 397 13.48 -13.86 -0.77
C ASN A 397 12.29 -13.05 -0.21
N TYR A 398 11.52 -12.42 -1.11
CA TYR A 398 10.33 -11.61 -0.79
C TYR A 398 9.04 -12.34 -1.16
N GLN A 399 8.90 -13.58 -0.70
CA GLN A 399 7.66 -14.35 -0.85
C GLN A 399 6.46 -13.67 -0.20
N GLU A 400 5.25 -14.03 -0.63
CA GLU A 400 4.01 -13.37 -0.23
C GLU A 400 3.79 -13.35 1.30
N SER A 401 4.18 -14.42 2.01
CA SER A 401 4.10 -14.49 3.48
C SER A 401 4.96 -13.43 4.18
N LYS A 402 6.15 -13.16 3.65
CA LYS A 402 7.05 -12.11 4.14
C LYS A 402 6.47 -10.73 3.86
N LEU A 403 5.94 -10.49 2.65
CA LEU A 403 5.29 -9.22 2.32
C LEU A 403 4.06 -8.95 3.18
N ARG A 404 3.25 -9.97 3.49
CA ARG A 404 2.15 -9.86 4.46
C ARG A 404 2.65 -9.49 5.86
N ARG A 405 3.76 -10.09 6.32
CA ARG A 405 4.41 -9.71 7.60
C ARG A 405 4.89 -8.26 7.58
N LEU A 406 5.53 -7.82 6.50
CA LEU A 406 5.99 -6.44 6.32
C LEU A 406 4.83 -5.44 6.38
N GLY A 407 3.78 -5.68 5.59
CA GLY A 407 2.58 -4.83 5.57
C GLY A 407 1.87 -4.79 6.93
N SER A 408 1.73 -5.93 7.61
CA SER A 408 1.19 -5.99 8.98
C SER A 408 2.02 -5.17 9.97
N GLN A 409 3.34 -5.23 9.87
CA GLN A 409 4.22 -4.47 10.76
C GLN A 409 4.13 -2.95 10.51
N ILE A 410 4.09 -2.51 9.26
CA ILE A 410 3.89 -1.10 8.89
C ILE A 410 2.56 -0.61 9.45
N ARG A 411 1.47 -1.36 9.20
CA ARG A 411 0.12 -1.06 9.70
C ARG A 411 0.08 -0.96 11.24
N ASN A 412 0.67 -1.93 11.95
CA ASN A 412 0.70 -1.92 13.42
C ASN A 412 1.50 -0.73 13.97
N ARG A 413 2.64 -0.38 13.35
CA ARG A 413 3.45 0.78 13.77
C ARG A 413 2.72 2.08 13.50
N HIS A 414 1.99 2.18 12.40
CA HIS A 414 1.17 3.32 12.05
C HIS A 414 -0.01 3.55 13.01
N GLN A 415 -0.66 2.47 13.47
CA GLN A 415 -1.84 2.53 14.34
C GLN A 415 -1.53 2.78 15.82
N ARG A 416 -0.25 2.94 16.19
CA ARG A 416 0.12 3.31 17.55
C ARG A 416 -0.49 4.67 17.91
N GLN A 417 -0.90 4.80 19.18
CA GLN A 417 -1.45 6.05 19.72
C GLN A 417 -0.35 6.96 20.30
N ASP A 418 0.93 6.64 20.09
CA ASP A 418 2.04 7.50 20.47
C ASP A 418 2.45 8.45 19.33
N GLU A 419 2.95 9.63 19.71
CA GLU A 419 3.42 10.68 18.79
C GLU A 419 4.79 10.37 18.16
N GLU A 420 5.42 9.26 18.55
CA GLU A 420 6.73 8.79 18.07
C GLU A 420 6.61 7.67 17.01
N LYS A 421 5.37 7.33 16.62
CA LYS A 421 5.07 6.28 15.65
C LYS A 421 5.79 6.51 14.33
N ASN A 422 6.23 5.43 13.68
CA ASN A 422 6.99 5.54 12.43
C ASN A 422 6.10 6.01 11.26
N ASN A 423 6.68 6.80 10.36
CA ASN A 423 6.04 7.40 9.20
C ASN A 423 6.69 6.87 7.92
N TYR A 424 6.27 5.68 7.50
CA TYR A 424 6.82 5.05 6.30
C TYR A 424 6.12 5.59 5.06
N TYR A 425 6.88 6.10 4.09
CA TYR A 425 6.39 6.53 2.77
C TYR A 425 7.51 6.49 1.76
N CYS A 426 7.18 6.29 0.48
CA CYS A 426 8.15 6.25 -0.60
C CYS A 426 7.93 7.42 -1.57
N ILE A 427 9.03 8.13 -1.86
CA ILE A 427 9.03 9.27 -2.75
C ILE A 427 9.25 8.81 -4.18
N VAL A 428 8.41 9.29 -5.07
CA VAL A 428 8.52 9.15 -6.52
C VAL A 428 9.11 10.45 -7.04
N SER A 429 10.36 10.39 -7.49
CA SER A 429 11.01 11.54 -8.16
C SER A 429 10.22 11.93 -9.42
N GLY A 430 10.19 13.23 -9.71
CA GLY A 430 9.60 13.78 -10.94
C GLY A 430 10.44 13.52 -12.19
N ASP A 431 11.66 12.97 -12.06
CA ASP A 431 12.49 12.62 -13.21
C ASP A 431 11.83 11.49 -14.02
N SER A 432 11.65 11.76 -15.32
CA SER A 432 11.17 10.79 -16.31
C SER A 432 11.97 9.49 -16.37
N ASN A 433 13.26 9.51 -15.98
CA ASN A 433 14.13 8.33 -15.96
C ASN A 433 14.09 7.53 -14.65
N HIS A 434 13.36 8.02 -13.64
CA HIS A 434 13.32 7.36 -12.34
C HIS A 434 12.47 6.08 -12.40
N PRO A 435 12.87 4.96 -11.74
CA PRO A 435 12.15 3.68 -11.81
C PRO A 435 10.68 3.75 -11.38
N LEU A 436 10.36 4.59 -10.39
CA LEU A 436 8.99 4.81 -9.94
C LEU A 436 8.17 5.74 -10.85
N SER A 437 8.75 6.29 -11.92
CA SER A 437 8.02 7.04 -12.95
C SER A 437 7.21 6.13 -13.88
N ASP A 438 7.56 4.83 -13.97
CA ASP A 438 6.76 3.81 -14.65
C ASP A 438 5.45 3.52 -13.84
N PRO A 439 4.26 3.77 -14.41
CA PRO A 439 2.98 3.44 -13.78
C PRO A 439 2.82 1.97 -13.39
N ASP A 440 3.41 1.05 -14.14
CA ASP A 440 3.28 -0.38 -13.87
C ASP A 440 4.15 -0.80 -12.67
N VAL A 441 5.34 -0.20 -12.50
CA VAL A 441 6.17 -0.42 -11.30
C VAL A 441 5.41 0.07 -10.06
N ARG A 442 4.79 1.26 -10.14
CA ARG A 442 3.95 1.78 -9.04
C ARG A 442 2.77 0.87 -8.75
N ALA A 443 2.11 0.36 -9.79
CA ALA A 443 0.97 -0.55 -9.63
C ALA A 443 1.39 -1.87 -8.96
N GLU A 444 2.53 -2.44 -9.38
CA GLU A 444 3.04 -3.68 -8.81
C GLU A 444 3.51 -3.51 -7.36
N LEU A 445 4.19 -2.39 -7.06
CA LEU A 445 4.57 -2.05 -5.69
C LEU A 445 3.34 -1.84 -4.79
N THR A 446 2.33 -1.12 -5.28
CA THR A 446 1.06 -0.92 -4.57
C THR A 446 0.32 -2.23 -4.33
N ARG A 447 0.36 -3.16 -5.30
CA ARG A 447 -0.24 -4.49 -5.18
C ARG A 447 0.48 -5.35 -4.13
N LYS A 448 1.82 -5.33 -4.11
CA LYS A 448 2.65 -6.11 -3.19
C LYS A 448 2.71 -5.53 -1.77
N LEU A 449 2.70 -4.20 -1.65
CA LEU A 449 2.80 -3.50 -0.36
C LEU A 449 1.85 -2.28 -0.34
N PRO A 450 0.53 -2.52 -0.21
CA PRO A 450 -0.50 -1.47 -0.13
C PRO A 450 -0.30 -0.51 1.05
N ASP A 451 0.31 -1.01 2.13
CA ASP A 451 0.49 -0.30 3.39
C ASP A 451 1.57 0.79 3.31
N LEU A 452 2.24 0.94 2.16
CA LEU A 452 3.25 1.97 1.92
C LEU A 452 2.68 3.08 1.01
N PRO A 453 2.50 4.32 1.49
CA PRO A 453 2.17 5.47 0.65
C PRO A 453 3.23 5.73 -0.41
N LEU A 454 2.77 6.08 -1.60
CA LEU A 454 3.62 6.59 -2.68
C LEU A 454 3.36 8.08 -2.85
N ILE A 455 4.41 8.91 -2.78
CA ILE A 455 4.31 10.37 -2.82
C ILE A 455 5.03 10.87 -4.06
N ILE A 456 4.27 11.43 -5.00
CA ILE A 456 4.77 12.09 -6.20
C ILE A 456 4.90 13.57 -5.92
N LEU A 457 6.11 14.09 -6.12
CA LEU A 457 6.38 15.52 -6.05
C LEU A 457 6.07 16.18 -7.38
N ARG A 458 5.45 17.36 -7.32
CA ARG A 458 5.17 18.22 -8.45
C ARG A 458 5.81 19.57 -8.17
N THR A 459 6.63 20.03 -9.10
CA THR A 459 7.18 21.39 -9.07
C THR A 459 6.07 22.36 -9.47
N GLU A 460 5.23 22.70 -8.49
CA GLU A 460 4.14 23.67 -8.56
C GLU A 460 4.42 24.81 -7.55
N ASP A 461 3.72 25.94 -7.67
CA ASP A 461 3.87 27.06 -6.74
C ASP A 461 3.42 26.66 -5.32
N CYS A 462 4.33 26.81 -4.34
CA CYS A 462 4.12 26.43 -2.95
C CYS A 462 3.42 27.50 -2.10
N GLN A 463 3.15 28.70 -2.64
CA GLN A 463 2.61 29.85 -1.87
C GLN A 463 1.27 29.54 -1.18
N ASP A 464 0.43 28.72 -1.79
CA ASP A 464 -0.86 28.29 -1.24
C ASP A 464 -0.74 27.16 -0.20
N VAL A 465 0.46 26.61 0.01
CA VAL A 465 0.72 25.44 0.85
C VAL A 465 1.52 25.81 2.09
N LEU A 466 2.58 26.58 1.90
CA LEU A 466 3.51 26.93 2.96
C LEU A 466 3.25 28.33 3.52
N VAL A 467 3.51 28.48 4.81
CA VAL A 467 3.63 29.79 5.46
C VAL A 467 4.97 30.43 5.08
N ILE A 468 6.03 29.64 4.95
CA ILE A 468 7.33 30.12 4.45
C ILE A 468 7.26 30.19 2.90
N PRO A 469 7.77 31.25 2.24
CA PRO A 469 7.54 31.47 0.81
C PRO A 469 8.08 30.37 -0.12
N ASP A 470 9.17 29.72 0.29
CA ASP A 470 9.93 28.77 -0.51
C ASP A 470 10.22 27.50 0.30
N ASP A 471 9.98 26.33 -0.29
CA ASP A 471 10.22 25.04 0.35
C ASP A 471 11.72 24.71 0.43
N ALA A 472 12.55 25.28 -0.45
CA ALA A 472 14.01 25.23 -0.36
C ALA A 472 14.55 26.00 0.85
N ASP A 473 13.96 27.17 1.16
CA ASP A 473 14.30 27.93 2.37
C ASP A 473 13.94 27.14 3.64
N LEU A 474 12.76 26.51 3.66
CA LEU A 474 12.34 25.63 4.76
C LEU A 474 13.29 24.43 4.91
N ALA A 475 13.66 23.78 3.81
CA ALA A 475 14.60 22.66 3.81
C ALA A 475 15.98 23.07 4.35
N SER A 476 16.51 24.22 3.91
CA SER A 476 17.78 24.78 4.38
C SER A 476 17.75 25.10 5.88
N LEU A 477 16.67 25.70 6.38
CA LEU A 477 16.49 25.98 7.81
C LEU A 477 16.54 24.71 8.66
N ILE A 478 15.85 23.66 8.22
CA ILE A 478 15.81 22.37 8.92
C ILE A 478 17.19 21.71 8.85
N PHE A 479 17.83 21.69 7.68
CA PHE A 479 19.16 21.12 7.49
C PHE A 479 20.18 21.76 8.43
N ASP A 480 20.27 23.10 8.45
CA ASP A 480 21.23 23.81 9.29
C ASP A 480 20.99 23.54 10.78
N PHE A 481 19.71 23.56 11.22
CA PHE A 481 19.36 23.31 12.61
C PHE A 481 19.76 21.91 13.06
N TYR A 482 19.43 20.88 12.28
CA TYR A 482 19.81 19.51 12.60
C TYR A 482 21.31 19.26 12.44
N GLN A 483 21.99 19.92 11.49
CA GLN A 483 23.43 19.85 11.36
C GLN A 483 24.10 20.43 12.61
N MET A 484 23.57 21.53 13.15
CA MET A 484 24.02 22.11 14.41
C MET A 484 23.74 21.17 15.59
N LEU A 485 22.53 20.64 15.74
CA LEU A 485 22.18 19.71 16.83
C LEU A 485 23.03 18.43 16.82
N ASN A 486 23.29 17.86 15.64
CA ASN A 486 24.05 16.61 15.50
C ASN A 486 25.52 16.75 15.92
N LYS A 487 26.09 17.96 15.92
CA LYS A 487 27.42 18.20 16.49
C LYS A 487 27.47 17.92 18.00
N TYR A 488 26.34 18.08 18.69
CA TYR A 488 26.22 17.92 20.12
C TYR A 488 25.52 16.60 20.54
N ARG A 489 25.21 15.69 19.60
CA ARG A 489 24.43 14.46 19.87
C ARG A 489 25.11 13.18 19.35
N PRO A 490 25.30 12.13 20.20
CA PRO A 490 25.28 12.21 21.66
C PRO A 490 26.38 13.17 22.14
N TYR A 491 26.13 13.87 23.25
CA TYR A 491 27.12 14.82 23.76
C TYR A 491 28.31 14.05 24.34
N GLU A 492 29.43 14.14 23.63
CA GLU A 492 30.72 13.60 24.05
C GLU A 492 31.66 14.80 24.17
N PRO A 493 32.11 15.17 25.38
CA PRO A 493 32.92 16.38 25.58
C PRO A 493 34.26 16.39 24.82
N GLU A 494 34.72 15.22 24.39
CA GLU A 494 35.93 15.01 23.60
C GLU A 494 35.72 15.19 22.08
N LYS A 495 34.47 15.19 21.56
CA LYS A 495 34.18 15.38 20.13
C LYS A 495 34.46 16.79 19.60
N ASP A 496 34.51 17.78 20.49
CA ASP A 496 34.66 19.21 20.17
C ASP A 496 36.13 19.70 20.17
N HIS A 497 37.12 18.81 20.05
CA HIS A 497 38.56 19.12 20.05
C HIS A 497 39.29 18.80 18.76
#